data_AF-A0A933ZBV7-F1
#
_entry.id   AF-A0A933ZBV7-F1
#
_cell.length_a   1.000
_cell.length_b   1.000
_cell.length_c   1.000
_cell.angle_alpha   90.00
_cell.angle_beta   90.00
_cell.angle_gamma   90.00
#
_symmetry.space_group_name_H-M   'P 1'
#
loop_
_entity.id
_entity.type
_entity.pdbx_description
1 polymer ?
#
loop_
_entity_poly.entity_id
_entity_poly.type
_entity_poly.pdbx_seq_one_letter_code
_entity_poly.pdbx_strand_id
1 'polypeptide(L)'
;MATLLDKLCAAHRQAGAMGLEAASIQALGDLRGVDAAGAAALLAAQAELGQWLAAALGPGGDNSLAGLAAALEDLARRPACLGCATCCRVSSPTLYAEDLALVGEGGLPRQALYALRPGERVYSARLGRHFALDGDLIKLREAAGGGCLFLEGSRCGLYAHRPLQCRHLECWAGRHAGQLEGRPRLSRRDLFAQDPTALALLGEYDLRLPGEELAQVFQEAAQGGDPAPALALLELDHRLRAGIAARYGYPPQEQDLLLGRPAWVVARAHGLTLALDGQGRPCLSAGQ
;
A
#
# COMPACT_ATOMS: atom_id res chain seq x y z
N MET A 1 4.40 24.15 -27.11
CA MET A 1 3.47 23.59 -26.09
C MET A 1 2.96 24.76 -25.26
N ALA A 2 1.66 24.81 -24.93
CA ALA A 2 1.11 25.86 -24.08
C ALA A 2 1.73 25.79 -22.67
N THR A 3 2.12 26.93 -22.11
CA THR A 3 2.63 27.02 -20.73
C THR A 3 1.53 26.74 -19.71
N LEU A 4 1.87 26.50 -18.44
CA LEU A 4 0.86 26.39 -17.38
C LEU A 4 0.03 27.67 -17.27
N LEU A 5 0.66 28.84 -17.36
CA LEU A 5 -0.03 30.12 -17.35
C LEU A 5 -1.06 30.21 -18.49
N ASP A 6 -0.69 29.84 -19.71
CA ASP A 6 -1.61 29.84 -20.85
C ASP A 6 -2.84 28.95 -20.60
N LYS A 7 -2.63 27.77 -20.02
CA LYS A 7 -3.71 26.84 -19.65
C LYS A 7 -4.65 27.45 -18.60
N LEU A 8 -4.10 28.07 -17.56
CA LEU A 8 -4.89 28.71 -16.49
C LEU A 8 -5.69 29.92 -17.03
N CYS A 9 -5.07 30.79 -17.83
CA CYS A 9 -5.76 31.91 -18.47
C CYS A 9 -6.89 31.45 -19.38
N ALA A 10 -6.66 30.39 -20.18
CA ALA A 10 -7.69 29.83 -21.05
C ALA A 10 -8.88 29.28 -20.24
N ALA A 11 -8.60 28.51 -19.18
CA ALA A 11 -9.63 27.92 -18.33
C ALA A 11 -10.42 28.99 -17.56
N HIS A 12 -9.74 30.02 -17.05
CA HIS A 12 -10.38 31.16 -16.39
C HIS A 12 -11.34 31.91 -17.34
N ARG A 13 -10.93 32.18 -18.59
CA ARG A 13 -11.80 32.83 -19.59
C ARG A 13 -13.01 31.98 -19.97
N GLN A 14 -12.86 30.66 -20.00
CA GLN A 14 -13.92 29.75 -20.43
C GLN A 14 -14.97 29.49 -19.34
N ALA A 15 -14.53 29.31 -18.08
CA ALA A 15 -15.40 28.81 -17.01
C ALA A 15 -15.14 29.47 -15.64
N GLY A 16 -14.46 30.63 -15.61
CA GLY A 16 -14.25 31.42 -14.40
C GLY A 16 -13.55 30.64 -13.29
N ALA A 17 -14.12 30.68 -12.09
CA ALA A 17 -13.59 30.01 -10.90
C ALA A 17 -13.52 28.48 -11.05
N MET A 18 -14.60 27.85 -11.54
CA MET A 18 -14.63 26.40 -11.71
C MET A 18 -13.60 25.93 -12.75
N GLY A 19 -13.43 26.69 -13.83
CA GLY A 19 -12.41 26.41 -14.84
C GLY A 19 -10.99 26.50 -14.26
N LEU A 20 -10.73 27.53 -13.48
CA LEU A 20 -9.42 27.75 -12.88
C LEU A 20 -9.07 26.66 -11.84
N GLU A 21 -10.04 26.25 -11.03
CA GLU A 21 -9.88 25.14 -10.08
C GLU A 21 -9.59 23.83 -10.82
N ALA A 22 -10.39 23.49 -11.83
CA ALA A 22 -10.19 22.29 -12.63
C ALA A 22 -8.82 22.26 -13.32
N ALA A 23 -8.38 23.40 -13.89
CA ALA A 23 -7.08 23.52 -14.51
C ALA A 23 -5.92 23.41 -13.49
N SER A 24 -6.11 23.91 -12.26
CA SER A 24 -5.13 23.78 -11.18
C SER A 24 -5.02 22.33 -10.70
N ILE A 25 -6.15 21.62 -10.59
CA ILE A 25 -6.19 20.18 -10.29
C ILE A 25 -5.42 19.40 -11.36
N GLN A 26 -5.72 19.66 -12.64
CA GLN A 26 -5.04 19.01 -13.76
C GLN A 26 -3.53 19.31 -13.76
N ALA A 27 -3.14 20.55 -13.44
CA ALA A 27 -1.73 20.94 -13.38
C ALA A 27 -0.93 20.14 -12.33
N LEU A 28 -1.48 19.94 -11.12
CA LEU A 28 -0.83 19.10 -10.10
C LEU A 28 -0.75 17.62 -10.53
N GLY A 29 -1.74 17.16 -11.29
CA GLY A 29 -1.71 15.85 -11.95
C GLY A 29 -0.58 15.74 -12.97
N ASP A 30 -0.49 16.69 -13.90
CA ASP A 30 0.53 16.70 -14.96
C ASP A 30 1.96 16.85 -14.39
N LEU A 31 2.15 17.75 -13.42
CA LEU A 31 3.46 18.12 -12.91
C LEU A 31 4.03 17.11 -11.89
N ARG A 32 3.17 16.43 -11.13
CA ARG A 32 3.58 15.57 -10.00
C ARG A 32 2.88 14.20 -9.97
N GLY A 33 1.94 13.95 -10.87
CA GLY A 33 1.14 12.71 -10.90
C GLY A 33 0.12 12.61 -9.77
N VAL A 34 -0.23 13.72 -9.10
CA VAL A 34 -1.24 13.70 -8.04
C VAL A 34 -2.60 13.36 -8.67
N ASP A 35 -3.35 12.44 -8.08
CA ASP A 35 -4.71 12.14 -8.55
C ASP A 35 -5.65 13.33 -8.28
N ALA A 36 -6.77 13.40 -9.00
CA ALA A 36 -7.69 14.53 -8.90
C ALA A 36 -8.15 14.82 -7.46
N ALA A 37 -8.49 13.77 -6.70
CA ALA A 37 -8.87 13.89 -5.29
C ALA A 37 -7.75 14.46 -4.41
N GLY A 38 -6.49 14.04 -4.65
CA GLY A 38 -5.35 14.55 -3.93
C GLY A 38 -5.01 15.98 -4.29
N ALA A 39 -5.16 16.35 -5.56
CA ALA A 39 -4.92 17.71 -6.03
C ALA A 39 -5.96 18.69 -5.49
N ALA A 40 -7.24 18.30 -5.47
CA ALA A 40 -8.31 19.07 -4.82
C ALA A 40 -8.03 19.25 -3.30
N ALA A 41 -7.61 18.19 -2.61
CA ALA A 41 -7.24 18.27 -1.20
C ALA A 41 -6.07 19.23 -0.95
N LEU A 42 -5.06 19.25 -1.85
CA LEU A 42 -3.95 20.21 -1.76
C LEU A 42 -4.42 21.64 -1.97
N LEU A 43 -5.25 21.91 -2.98
CA LEU A 43 -5.77 23.25 -3.23
C LEU A 43 -6.56 23.79 -2.03
N ALA A 44 -7.37 22.94 -1.40
CA ALA A 44 -8.12 23.31 -0.20
C ALA A 44 -7.22 23.51 1.04
N ALA A 45 -6.14 22.74 1.17
CA ALA A 45 -5.27 22.76 2.35
C ALA A 45 -4.15 23.83 2.30
N GLN A 46 -3.74 24.26 1.10
CA GLN A 46 -2.64 25.20 0.92
C GLN A 46 -3.18 26.64 0.88
N ALA A 47 -3.04 27.37 1.99
CA ALA A 47 -3.53 28.74 2.13
C ALA A 47 -3.05 29.68 1.01
N GLU A 48 -1.79 29.54 0.61
CA GLU A 48 -1.19 30.33 -0.48
C GLU A 48 -1.91 30.11 -1.82
N LEU A 49 -2.24 28.85 -2.16
CA LEU A 49 -2.97 28.55 -3.40
C LEU A 49 -4.40 29.11 -3.35
N GLY A 50 -5.06 29.01 -2.20
CA GLY A 50 -6.37 29.61 -1.98
C GLY A 50 -6.36 31.14 -2.15
N GLN A 51 -5.32 31.81 -1.66
CA GLN A 51 -5.14 33.26 -1.84
C GLN A 51 -4.94 33.63 -3.30
N TRP A 52 -4.08 32.90 -4.03
CA TRP A 52 -3.87 33.13 -5.46
C TRP A 52 -5.13 32.88 -6.28
N LEU A 53 -5.88 31.81 -5.99
CA LEU A 53 -7.17 31.53 -6.64
C LEU A 53 -8.16 32.67 -6.41
N ALA A 54 -8.32 33.14 -5.17
CA ALA A 54 -9.22 34.26 -4.87
C ALA A 54 -8.77 35.56 -5.58
N ALA A 55 -7.48 35.85 -5.58
CA ALA A 55 -6.91 37.02 -6.24
C ALA A 55 -7.04 36.98 -7.77
N ALA A 56 -6.98 35.79 -8.38
CA ALA A 56 -7.17 35.60 -9.81
C ALA A 56 -8.60 35.86 -10.28
N LEU A 57 -9.58 35.78 -9.37
CA LEU A 57 -10.99 36.09 -9.64
C LEU A 57 -11.33 37.57 -9.40
N GLY A 58 -10.39 38.36 -8.85
CA GLY A 58 -10.55 39.78 -8.55
C GLY A 58 -10.05 40.72 -9.67
N PRO A 59 -10.14 42.06 -9.46
CA PRO A 59 -9.62 43.05 -10.39
C PRO A 59 -8.08 42.91 -10.55
N GLY A 60 -7.57 42.85 -11.78
CA GLY A 60 -6.14 42.67 -12.05
C GLY A 60 -5.65 41.21 -12.10
N GLY A 61 -6.55 40.26 -12.38
CA GLY A 61 -6.34 38.81 -12.30
C GLY A 61 -5.17 38.23 -13.10
N ASP A 62 -4.66 38.89 -14.15
CA ASP A 62 -3.58 38.35 -14.99
C ASP A 62 -2.26 38.14 -14.20
N ASN A 63 -1.88 39.08 -13.33
CA ASN A 63 -0.70 38.93 -12.47
C ASN A 63 -0.91 37.85 -11.41
N SER A 64 -2.14 37.69 -10.92
CA SER A 64 -2.51 36.66 -9.94
C SER A 64 -2.48 35.26 -10.56
N LEU A 65 -2.84 35.12 -11.84
CA LEU A 65 -2.73 33.86 -12.57
C LEU A 65 -1.27 33.44 -12.78
N ALA A 66 -0.36 34.39 -13.03
CA ALA A 66 1.07 34.12 -13.07
C ALA A 66 1.61 33.68 -11.70
N GLY A 67 1.17 34.32 -10.61
CA GLY A 67 1.49 33.90 -9.23
C GLY A 67 0.98 32.50 -8.92
N LEU A 68 -0.27 32.18 -9.28
CA LEU A 68 -0.85 30.85 -9.13
C LEU A 68 -0.04 29.79 -9.89
N ALA A 69 0.32 30.06 -11.15
CA ALA A 69 1.12 29.15 -11.96
C ALA A 69 2.47 28.84 -11.29
N ALA A 70 3.17 29.88 -10.84
CA ALA A 70 4.45 29.74 -10.15
C ALA A 70 4.32 28.96 -8.83
N ALA A 71 3.27 29.22 -8.05
CA ALA A 71 3.01 28.53 -6.79
C ALA A 71 2.67 27.04 -7.00
N LEU A 72 1.88 26.71 -8.03
CA LEU A 72 1.59 25.32 -8.41
C LEU A 72 2.86 24.57 -8.83
N GLU A 73 3.70 25.22 -9.64
CA GLU A 73 4.99 24.67 -10.05
C GLU A 73 5.97 24.47 -8.90
N ASP A 74 6.09 25.45 -7.99
CA ASP A 74 6.92 25.32 -6.79
C ASP A 74 6.45 24.14 -5.95
N LEU A 75 5.14 24.11 -5.62
CA LEU A 75 4.54 23.04 -4.84
C LEU A 75 4.78 21.68 -5.48
N ALA A 76 4.63 21.58 -6.81
CA ALA A 76 4.82 20.35 -7.55
C ALA A 76 6.27 19.82 -7.46
N ARG A 77 7.28 20.70 -7.36
CA ARG A 77 8.69 20.33 -7.28
C ARG A 77 9.22 20.08 -5.86
N ARG A 78 8.46 20.39 -4.80
CA ARG A 78 8.93 20.20 -3.42
C ARG A 78 9.34 18.75 -3.14
N PRO A 79 10.56 18.47 -2.66
CA PRO A 79 11.06 17.12 -2.42
C PRO A 79 10.58 16.54 -1.08
N ALA A 80 9.28 16.60 -0.83
CA ALA A 80 8.64 16.15 0.40
C ALA A 80 7.21 15.65 0.15
N CYS A 81 6.67 14.84 1.07
CA CYS A 81 5.26 14.46 1.01
C CYS A 81 4.36 15.68 1.25
N LEU A 82 3.53 16.00 0.26
CA LEU A 82 2.58 17.12 0.32
C LEU A 82 1.31 16.82 1.13
N GLY A 83 1.09 15.57 1.55
CA GLY A 83 -0.15 15.17 2.20
C GLY A 83 -1.35 15.03 1.25
N CYS A 84 -1.12 14.81 -0.05
CA CYS A 84 -2.18 14.64 -1.05
C CYS A 84 -2.91 13.29 -0.99
N ALA A 85 -2.40 12.34 -0.20
CA ALA A 85 -2.90 10.97 -0.06
C ALA A 85 -2.96 10.11 -1.34
N THR A 86 -2.45 10.57 -2.49
CA THR A 86 -2.45 9.80 -3.74
C THR A 86 -1.77 8.44 -3.58
N CYS A 87 -0.57 8.38 -3.00
CA CYS A 87 0.10 7.10 -2.75
C CYS A 87 -0.59 6.28 -1.67
N CYS A 88 -1.12 6.94 -0.64
CA CYS A 88 -1.83 6.30 0.47
C CYS A 88 -3.10 5.58 0.01
N ARG A 89 -3.80 6.06 -1.02
CA ARG A 89 -4.98 5.40 -1.59
C ARG A 89 -4.66 4.16 -2.41
N VAL A 90 -3.44 4.07 -2.95
CA VAL A 90 -3.03 2.96 -3.84
C VAL A 90 -2.49 1.78 -3.04
N SER A 91 -1.60 2.04 -2.09
CA SER A 91 -0.92 0.96 -1.36
C SER A 91 -0.41 1.42 0.00
N SER A 92 -0.15 0.45 0.86
CA SER A 92 0.52 0.63 2.14
C SER A 92 2.02 0.28 2.05
N PRO A 93 2.85 0.84 2.94
CA PRO A 93 4.28 0.58 2.95
C PRO A 93 4.65 -0.82 3.47
N THR A 94 5.78 -1.29 2.98
CA THR A 94 6.60 -2.35 3.58
C THR A 94 7.64 -1.74 4.52
N LEU A 95 7.97 -2.46 5.58
CA LEU A 95 8.84 -1.99 6.65
C LEU A 95 10.30 -2.42 6.38
N TYR A 96 11.22 -1.58 6.81
CA TYR A 96 12.66 -1.84 6.83
C TYR A 96 13.13 -2.08 8.26
N ALA A 97 14.32 -2.65 8.43
CA ALA A 97 14.85 -2.94 9.76
C ALA A 97 14.86 -1.70 10.67
N GLU A 98 15.10 -0.50 10.12
CA GLU A 98 15.05 0.77 10.87
C GLU A 98 13.63 1.12 11.38
N ASP A 99 12.58 0.54 10.81
CA ASP A 99 11.21 0.75 11.24
C ASP A 99 10.85 -0.12 12.47
N LEU A 100 11.72 -1.01 12.95
CA LEU A 100 11.47 -1.80 14.16
C LEU A 100 11.12 -0.91 15.36
N ALA A 101 11.81 0.22 15.52
CA ALA A 101 11.57 1.18 16.58
C ALA A 101 10.21 1.88 16.48
N LEU A 102 9.55 1.82 15.32
CA LEU A 102 8.19 2.33 15.15
C LEU A 102 7.13 1.32 15.59
N VAL A 103 7.47 0.02 15.75
CA VAL A 103 6.50 -1.03 16.06
C VAL A 103 6.24 -1.09 17.56
N GLY A 104 4.98 -0.96 17.95
CA GLY A 104 4.54 -0.96 19.34
C GLY A 104 3.46 0.08 19.63
N GLU A 105 3.19 0.27 20.92
CA GLU A 105 2.26 1.29 21.39
C GLU A 105 2.78 2.70 21.07
N GLY A 106 1.90 3.57 20.57
CA GLY A 106 2.27 4.95 20.16
C GLY A 106 2.87 5.08 18.75
N GLY A 107 3.09 3.96 18.05
CA GLY A 107 3.56 3.93 16.66
C GLY A 107 2.70 3.03 15.78
N LEU A 108 3.29 1.95 15.30
CA LEU A 108 2.67 0.93 14.46
C LEU A 108 2.26 -0.26 15.33
N PRO A 109 0.97 -0.40 15.68
CA PRO A 109 0.50 -1.57 16.41
C PRO A 109 0.69 -2.84 15.56
N ARG A 110 1.11 -3.94 16.19
CA ARG A 110 1.35 -5.23 15.50
C ARG A 110 0.14 -5.72 14.73
N GLN A 111 -1.06 -5.47 15.24
CA GLN A 111 -2.33 -5.85 14.61
C GLN A 111 -2.55 -5.14 13.27
N ALA A 112 -1.90 -4.00 13.04
CA ALA A 112 -1.94 -3.30 11.77
C ALA A 112 -0.87 -3.78 10.78
N LEU A 113 -0.10 -4.81 11.13
CA LEU A 113 0.94 -5.39 10.28
C LEU A 113 0.58 -6.83 9.89
N TYR A 114 1.16 -7.29 8.80
CA TYR A 114 1.17 -8.69 8.39
C TYR A 114 2.49 -9.02 7.69
N ALA A 115 2.82 -10.29 7.61
CA ALA A 115 4.00 -10.77 6.89
C ALA A 115 3.62 -11.38 5.53
N LEU A 116 4.42 -11.05 4.53
CA LEU A 116 4.55 -11.79 3.28
C LEU A 116 5.81 -12.64 3.40
N ARG A 117 5.69 -13.94 3.21
CA ARG A 117 6.77 -14.91 3.47
C ARG A 117 7.62 -15.16 2.22
N PRO A 118 8.85 -15.69 2.39
CA PRO A 118 9.63 -16.23 1.29
C PRO A 118 8.82 -17.23 0.46
N GLY A 119 9.01 -17.23 -0.86
CA GLY A 119 8.27 -18.04 -1.82
C GLY A 119 6.89 -17.51 -2.20
N GLU A 120 6.29 -16.60 -1.43
CA GLU A 120 4.98 -16.04 -1.78
C GLU A 120 5.05 -15.21 -3.06
N ARG A 121 4.09 -15.43 -3.97
CA ARG A 121 3.91 -14.62 -5.17
C ARG A 121 3.28 -13.28 -4.83
N VAL A 122 3.95 -12.19 -5.19
CA VAL A 122 3.49 -10.82 -4.97
C VAL A 122 3.54 -10.01 -6.26
N TYR A 123 2.66 -9.02 -6.40
CA TYR A 123 2.69 -8.07 -7.51
C TYR A 123 3.48 -6.83 -7.12
N SER A 124 4.46 -6.42 -7.93
CA SER A 124 5.09 -5.12 -7.82
C SER A 124 4.52 -4.17 -8.86
N ALA A 125 3.78 -3.16 -8.41
CA ALA A 125 3.32 -2.08 -9.27
C ALA A 125 4.49 -1.33 -9.94
N ARG A 126 5.65 -1.24 -9.28
CA ARG A 126 6.87 -0.64 -9.84
C ARG A 126 7.42 -1.45 -11.01
N LEU A 127 7.44 -2.78 -10.90
CA LEU A 127 7.99 -3.65 -11.93
C LEU A 127 6.94 -4.11 -12.96
N GLY A 128 5.66 -3.81 -12.72
CA GLY A 128 4.55 -4.23 -13.57
C GLY A 128 4.37 -5.74 -13.67
N ARG A 129 4.93 -6.52 -12.74
CA ARG A 129 4.94 -7.99 -12.80
C ARG A 129 4.83 -8.65 -11.44
N HIS A 130 4.43 -9.92 -11.46
CA HIS A 130 4.53 -10.79 -10.31
C HIS A 130 5.94 -11.37 -10.17
N PHE A 131 6.35 -11.62 -8.94
CA PHE A 131 7.59 -12.33 -8.60
C PHE A 131 7.41 -13.04 -7.26
N ALA A 132 8.23 -14.06 -7.02
CA ALA A 132 8.33 -14.72 -5.72
C ALA A 132 9.25 -13.92 -4.80
N LEU A 133 8.93 -13.89 -3.50
CA LEU A 133 9.77 -13.24 -2.51
C LEU A 133 10.96 -14.12 -2.11
N ASP A 134 12.14 -13.53 -2.01
CA ASP A 134 13.33 -14.22 -1.48
C ASP A 134 13.43 -14.15 0.05
N GLY A 135 12.64 -13.27 0.68
CA GLY A 135 12.71 -12.96 2.11
C GLY A 135 11.38 -12.42 2.65
N ASP A 136 11.28 -12.31 3.96
CA ASP A 136 10.12 -11.67 4.61
C ASP A 136 9.94 -10.23 4.10
N LEU A 137 8.68 -9.85 3.83
CA LEU A 137 8.27 -8.46 3.79
C LEU A 137 7.17 -8.22 4.82
N ILE A 138 7.49 -7.47 5.87
CA ILE A 138 6.49 -6.96 6.80
C ILE A 138 5.80 -5.77 6.15
N LYS A 139 4.47 -5.82 6.08
CA LYS A 139 3.67 -4.82 5.39
C LYS A 139 2.58 -4.28 6.30
N LEU A 140 2.35 -2.98 6.21
CA LEU A 140 1.23 -2.32 6.87
C LEU A 140 -0.07 -2.75 6.19
N ARG A 141 -1.12 -3.02 6.97
CA ARG A 141 -2.42 -3.42 6.44
C ARG A 141 -3.05 -2.34 5.58
N GLU A 142 -3.88 -2.83 4.67
CA GLU A 142 -4.75 -2.01 3.84
C GLU A 142 -6.17 -1.95 4.40
N ALA A 143 -6.87 -0.86 4.10
CA ALA A 143 -8.30 -0.74 4.38
C ALA A 143 -9.13 -1.63 3.44
N ALA A 144 -10.39 -1.87 3.82
CA ALA A 144 -11.34 -2.52 2.91
C ALA A 144 -11.51 -1.67 1.64
N GLY A 145 -11.22 -2.25 0.48
CA GLY A 145 -11.19 -1.53 -0.80
C GLY A 145 -9.79 -1.07 -1.26
N GLY A 146 -8.75 -1.31 -0.45
CA GLY A 146 -7.36 -0.98 -0.77
C GLY A 146 -6.86 0.28 -0.06
N GLY A 147 -5.60 0.64 -0.35
CA GLY A 147 -4.95 1.78 0.30
C GLY A 147 -4.58 1.55 1.77
N CYS A 148 -3.76 2.44 2.32
CA CYS A 148 -3.22 2.36 3.67
C CYS A 148 -4.32 2.43 4.75
N LEU A 149 -4.29 1.51 5.72
CA LEU A 149 -5.25 1.44 6.84
C LEU A 149 -5.35 2.74 7.66
N PHE A 150 -4.28 3.53 7.72
CA PHE A 150 -4.20 4.77 8.50
C PHE A 150 -4.47 6.04 7.67
N LEU A 151 -5.07 5.89 6.49
CA LEU A 151 -5.55 7.04 5.73
C LEU A 151 -6.91 7.49 6.28
N GLU A 152 -6.97 8.69 6.84
CA GLU A 152 -8.19 9.31 7.38
C GLU A 152 -8.63 10.45 6.45
N GLY A 153 -9.57 10.15 5.55
CA GLY A 153 -9.91 11.07 4.46
C GLY A 153 -8.69 11.30 3.55
N SER A 154 -8.11 12.49 3.59
CA SER A 154 -6.87 12.83 2.88
C SER A 154 -5.65 12.96 3.80
N ARG A 155 -5.80 12.69 5.11
CA ARG A 155 -4.74 12.85 6.10
C ARG A 155 -4.10 11.51 6.45
N CYS A 156 -2.78 11.50 6.58
CA CYS A 156 -2.04 10.34 7.10
C CYS A 156 -2.11 10.34 8.63
N GLY A 157 -2.81 9.36 9.22
CA GLY A 157 -2.93 9.20 10.67
C GLY A 157 -1.63 8.86 11.39
N LEU A 158 -0.61 8.42 10.64
CA LEU A 158 0.73 8.10 11.17
C LEU A 158 1.82 9.07 10.68
N TYR A 159 1.49 10.31 10.30
CA TYR A 159 2.44 11.19 9.60
C TYR A 159 3.79 11.37 10.33
N ALA A 160 3.76 11.47 11.66
CA ALA A 160 4.95 11.58 12.51
C ALA A 160 5.73 10.25 12.63
N HIS A 161 5.05 9.12 12.49
CA HIS A 161 5.58 7.76 12.63
C HIS A 161 5.62 7.01 11.29
N ARG A 162 5.78 7.74 10.18
CA ARG A 162 5.76 7.15 8.83
C ARG A 162 6.92 6.16 8.67
N PRO A 163 6.66 4.93 8.17
CA PRO A 163 7.69 3.98 7.79
C PRO A 163 8.70 4.58 6.83
N LEU A 164 9.90 3.99 6.80
CA LEU A 164 11.00 4.43 5.95
C LEU A 164 10.57 4.55 4.49
N GLN A 165 9.80 3.58 3.97
CA GLN A 165 9.27 3.65 2.61
C GLN A 165 8.40 4.89 2.36
N CYS A 166 7.52 5.26 3.30
CA CYS A 166 6.68 6.45 3.16
C CYS A 166 7.49 7.75 3.23
N ARG A 167 8.56 7.79 4.02
CA ARG A 167 9.47 8.95 4.11
C ARG A 167 10.30 9.13 2.83
N HIS A 168 10.62 8.02 2.17
CA HIS A 168 11.52 7.97 1.01
C HIS A 168 10.80 7.75 -0.33
N LEU A 169 9.46 7.74 -0.34
CA LEU A 169 8.71 7.60 -1.59
C LEU A 169 8.67 8.94 -2.31
N GLU A 170 9.37 9.01 -3.44
CA GLU A 170 9.51 10.22 -4.23
C GLU A 170 8.35 10.32 -5.23
N CYS A 171 7.17 10.71 -4.75
CA CYS A 171 6.02 10.88 -5.65
C CYS A 171 6.22 12.01 -6.68
N TRP A 172 7.19 12.88 -6.45
CA TRP A 172 7.63 13.96 -7.34
C TRP A 172 8.70 13.54 -8.37
N ALA A 173 9.28 12.33 -8.23
CA ALA A 173 10.32 11.83 -9.12
C ALA A 173 10.02 10.37 -9.50
N GLY A 174 8.95 10.16 -10.26
CA GLY A 174 8.65 8.83 -10.83
C GLY A 174 8.05 7.80 -9.87
N ARG A 175 7.64 8.21 -8.65
CA ARG A 175 6.93 7.35 -7.67
C ARG A 175 7.70 6.09 -7.28
N HIS A 176 8.99 6.25 -7.00
CA HIS A 176 9.81 5.16 -6.51
C HIS A 176 10.42 5.46 -5.14
N ALA A 177 10.85 4.39 -4.47
CA ALA A 177 11.70 4.46 -3.29
C ALA A 177 13.05 3.77 -3.58
N GLY A 178 13.62 4.03 -4.78
CA GLY A 178 14.86 3.39 -5.25
C GLY A 178 16.05 3.62 -4.31
N GLN A 179 16.05 4.74 -3.58
CA GLN A 179 17.03 5.04 -2.52
C GLN A 179 17.04 4.06 -1.33
N LEU A 180 16.06 3.15 -1.27
CA LEU A 180 16.01 2.08 -0.28
C LEU A 180 16.49 0.73 -0.83
N GLU A 181 16.95 0.67 -2.08
CA GLU A 181 17.52 -0.53 -2.68
C GLU A 181 18.72 -1.01 -1.87
N GLY A 182 18.78 -2.32 -1.63
CA GLY A 182 19.80 -2.94 -0.78
C GLY A 182 19.65 -2.71 0.73
N ARG A 183 18.72 -1.86 1.20
CA ARG A 183 18.48 -1.72 2.63
C ARG A 183 17.81 -2.95 3.23
N PRO A 184 18.20 -3.36 4.46
CA PRO A 184 17.66 -4.55 5.09
C PRO A 184 16.17 -4.39 5.40
N ARG A 185 15.40 -5.42 5.06
CA ARG A 185 13.97 -5.51 5.39
C ARG A 185 13.78 -5.90 6.84
N LEU A 186 12.71 -5.40 7.45
CA LEU A 186 12.29 -5.91 8.76
C LEU A 186 11.84 -7.35 8.58
N SER A 187 12.32 -8.27 9.42
CA SER A 187 11.87 -9.66 9.41
C SER A 187 10.90 -9.96 10.55
N ARG A 188 10.17 -11.08 10.44
CA ARG A 188 9.36 -11.59 11.56
C ARG A 188 10.25 -11.95 12.76
N ARG A 189 11.47 -12.45 12.52
CA ARG A 189 12.41 -12.81 13.59
C ARG A 189 12.83 -11.59 14.41
N ASP A 190 13.06 -10.45 13.77
CA ASP A 190 13.36 -9.20 14.48
C ASP A 190 12.20 -8.76 15.38
N LEU A 191 10.97 -8.86 14.85
CA LEU A 191 9.75 -8.50 15.57
C LEU A 191 9.48 -9.38 16.79
N PHE A 192 9.81 -10.67 16.71
CA PHE A 192 9.55 -11.65 17.78
C PHE A 192 10.81 -12.07 18.52
N ALA A 193 11.90 -11.29 18.43
CA ALA A 193 13.20 -11.64 19.03
C ALA A 193 13.14 -11.92 20.55
N GLN A 194 12.18 -11.30 21.25
CA GLN A 194 11.98 -11.45 22.70
C GLN A 194 10.91 -12.49 23.06
N ASP A 195 10.38 -13.21 22.08
CA ASP A 195 9.36 -14.25 22.27
C ASP A 195 9.86 -15.60 21.70
N PRO A 196 10.54 -16.43 22.53
CA PRO A 196 11.04 -17.72 22.09
C PRO A 196 9.95 -18.68 21.59
N THR A 197 8.72 -18.56 22.12
CA THR A 197 7.58 -19.39 21.70
C THR A 197 7.18 -19.03 20.29
N ALA A 198 7.01 -17.73 20.00
CA ALA A 198 6.73 -17.24 18.66
C ALA A 198 7.81 -17.68 17.66
N LEU A 199 9.09 -17.55 18.02
CA LEU A 199 10.20 -17.96 17.15
C LEU A 199 10.17 -19.46 16.82
N ALA A 200 9.88 -20.32 17.80
CA ALA A 200 9.75 -21.76 17.60
C ALA A 200 8.55 -22.10 16.71
N LEU A 201 7.40 -21.46 16.95
CA LEU A 201 6.19 -21.65 16.14
C LEU A 201 6.38 -21.18 14.70
N LEU A 202 7.05 -20.04 14.51
CA LEU A 202 7.39 -19.51 13.19
C LEU A 202 8.25 -20.52 12.41
N GLY A 203 9.32 -21.04 13.04
CA GLY A 203 10.20 -22.01 12.39
C GLY A 203 9.49 -23.29 12.01
N GLU A 204 8.68 -23.84 12.91
CA GLU A 204 7.91 -25.06 12.66
C GLU A 204 6.84 -24.86 11.58
N TYR A 205 6.16 -23.71 11.60
CA TYR A 205 5.16 -23.38 10.59
C TYR A 205 5.79 -23.21 9.20
N ASP A 206 6.95 -22.54 9.12
CA ASP A 206 7.68 -22.38 7.85
C ASP A 206 8.20 -23.72 7.30
N LEU A 207 8.57 -24.67 8.17
CA LEU A 207 8.96 -26.02 7.77
C LEU A 207 7.76 -26.83 7.23
N ARG A 208 6.59 -26.70 7.86
CA ARG A 208 5.41 -27.49 7.51
C ARG A 208 4.58 -26.92 6.35
N LEU A 209 4.68 -25.62 6.11
CA LEU A 209 4.00 -24.91 5.04
C LEU A 209 4.96 -23.99 4.29
N PRO A 210 5.99 -24.52 3.60
CA PRO A 210 6.91 -23.69 2.84
C PRO A 210 6.16 -22.82 1.83
N GLY A 211 6.52 -21.53 1.74
CA GLY A 211 5.83 -20.59 0.84
C GLY A 211 5.99 -20.95 -0.64
N GLU A 212 7.13 -21.54 -1.01
CA GLU A 212 7.40 -22.04 -2.37
C GLU A 212 6.50 -23.22 -2.76
N GLU A 213 6.31 -24.18 -1.84
CA GLU A 213 5.45 -25.34 -2.07
C GLU A 213 3.99 -24.91 -2.18
N LEU A 214 3.54 -24.01 -1.29
CA LEU A 214 2.21 -23.38 -1.39
C LEU A 214 2.01 -22.69 -2.75
N ALA A 215 2.97 -21.89 -3.20
CA ALA A 215 2.88 -21.19 -4.48
C ALA A 215 2.82 -22.16 -5.66
N GLN A 216 3.60 -23.24 -5.61
CA GLN A 216 3.61 -24.27 -6.64
C GLN A 216 2.25 -24.97 -6.75
N VAL A 217 1.73 -25.53 -5.64
CA VAL A 217 0.46 -26.27 -5.69
C VAL A 217 -0.72 -25.38 -6.09
N PHE A 218 -0.71 -24.10 -5.71
CA PHE A 218 -1.73 -23.14 -6.15
C PHE A 218 -1.59 -22.80 -7.63
N GLN A 219 -0.37 -22.67 -8.13
CA GLN A 219 -0.16 -22.44 -9.56
C GLN A 219 -0.62 -23.64 -10.40
N GLU A 220 -0.30 -24.86 -9.98
CA GLU A 220 -0.74 -26.09 -10.66
C GLU A 220 -2.27 -26.20 -10.67
N ALA A 221 -2.93 -25.97 -9.52
CA ALA A 221 -4.39 -25.97 -9.44
C ALA A 221 -5.02 -24.86 -10.31
N ALA A 222 -4.44 -23.66 -10.35
CA ALA A 222 -4.93 -22.56 -11.20
C ALA A 222 -4.81 -22.86 -12.71
N GLN A 223 -3.90 -23.76 -13.09
CA GLN A 223 -3.71 -24.20 -14.47
C GLN A 223 -4.58 -25.42 -14.83
N GLY A 224 -5.50 -25.83 -13.94
CA GLY A 224 -6.40 -26.97 -14.15
C GLY A 224 -5.82 -28.32 -13.72
N GLY A 225 -4.71 -28.33 -12.97
CA GLY A 225 -4.16 -29.52 -12.34
C GLY A 225 -5.01 -30.05 -11.17
N ASP A 226 -4.54 -31.13 -10.55
CA ASP A 226 -5.20 -31.73 -9.38
C ASP A 226 -5.24 -30.73 -8.20
N PRO A 227 -6.43 -30.35 -7.69
CA PRO A 227 -6.54 -29.43 -6.56
C PRO A 227 -6.24 -30.09 -5.20
N ALA A 228 -6.12 -31.42 -5.12
CA ALA A 228 -5.99 -32.13 -3.85
C ALA A 228 -4.77 -31.69 -3.00
N PRO A 229 -3.56 -31.50 -3.56
CA PRO A 229 -2.42 -30.99 -2.80
C PRO A 229 -2.66 -29.58 -2.23
N ALA A 230 -3.25 -28.69 -3.02
CA ALA A 230 -3.59 -27.34 -2.59
C ALA A 230 -4.63 -27.33 -1.46
N LEU A 231 -5.67 -28.17 -1.57
CA LEU A 231 -6.68 -28.35 -0.52
C LEU A 231 -6.06 -28.93 0.76
N ALA A 232 -5.13 -29.88 0.64
CA ALA A 232 -4.44 -30.46 1.79
C ALA A 232 -3.60 -29.42 2.54
N LEU A 233 -2.87 -28.54 1.83
CA LEU A 233 -2.10 -27.46 2.46
C LEU A 233 -3.01 -26.37 3.07
N LEU A 234 -4.15 -26.05 2.43
CA LEU A 234 -5.14 -25.14 3.00
C LEU A 234 -5.72 -25.67 4.32
N GLU A 235 -6.02 -26.97 4.37
CA GLU A 235 -6.52 -27.60 5.58
C GLU A 235 -5.44 -27.71 6.66
N LEU A 236 -4.20 -28.02 6.27
CA LEU A 236 -3.06 -28.00 7.18
C LEU A 236 -2.85 -26.61 7.81
N ASP A 237 -2.87 -25.55 6.99
CA ASP A 237 -2.79 -24.16 7.45
C ASP A 237 -3.89 -23.85 8.48
N HIS A 238 -5.14 -24.17 8.13
CA HIS A 238 -6.27 -23.93 9.01
C HIS A 238 -6.10 -24.62 10.37
N ARG A 239 -5.74 -25.91 10.37
CA ARG A 239 -5.55 -26.70 11.60
C ARG A 239 -4.38 -26.16 12.43
N LEU A 240 -3.27 -25.79 11.80
CA LEU A 240 -2.10 -25.21 12.46
C LEU A 240 -2.46 -23.90 13.15
N ARG A 241 -3.09 -22.97 12.42
CA ARG A 241 -3.54 -21.68 12.96
C ARG A 241 -4.51 -21.83 14.13
N ALA A 242 -5.49 -22.72 13.99
CA ALA A 242 -6.45 -23.02 15.05
C ALA A 242 -5.77 -23.60 16.30
N GLY A 243 -4.86 -24.57 16.11
CA GLY A 243 -4.10 -25.17 17.20
C GLY A 243 -3.17 -24.16 17.89
N ILE A 244 -2.53 -23.28 17.11
CA ILE A 244 -1.65 -22.24 17.64
C ILE A 244 -2.43 -21.23 18.49
N ALA A 245 -3.60 -20.78 18.00
CA ALA A 245 -4.47 -19.88 18.76
C ALA A 245 -4.93 -20.54 20.07
N ALA A 246 -5.46 -21.76 19.98
CA ALA A 246 -6.05 -22.44 21.13
C ALA A 246 -5.01 -22.81 22.21
N ARG A 247 -3.78 -23.15 21.82
CA ARG A 247 -2.75 -23.66 22.74
C ARG A 247 -1.77 -22.62 23.25
N TYR A 248 -1.44 -21.62 22.42
CA TYR A 248 -0.40 -20.63 22.74
C TYR A 248 -0.92 -19.20 22.83
N GLY A 249 -2.20 -18.96 22.52
CA GLY A 249 -2.84 -17.66 22.74
C GLY A 249 -2.52 -16.59 21.70
N TYR A 250 -1.99 -16.94 20.52
CA TYR A 250 -1.80 -15.98 19.42
C TYR A 250 -3.11 -15.85 18.62
N PRO A 251 -3.85 -14.72 18.71
CA PRO A 251 -5.11 -14.54 18.00
C PRO A 251 -4.90 -14.41 16.48
N PRO A 252 -5.94 -14.61 15.66
CA PRO A 252 -5.82 -14.57 14.20
C PRO A 252 -5.14 -13.32 13.64
N GLN A 253 -5.42 -12.14 14.20
CA GLN A 253 -4.82 -10.88 13.74
C GLN A 253 -3.30 -10.81 13.95
N GLU A 254 -2.80 -11.46 15.00
CA GLU A 254 -1.37 -11.54 15.30
C GLU A 254 -0.69 -12.66 14.51
N GLN A 255 -1.40 -13.75 14.23
CA GLN A 255 -0.91 -14.83 13.38
C GLN A 255 -0.61 -14.39 11.96
N ASP A 256 -1.31 -13.40 11.42
CA ASP A 256 -0.97 -12.83 10.10
C ASP A 256 0.43 -12.19 10.08
N LEU A 257 0.91 -11.70 11.22
CA LEU A 257 2.26 -11.17 11.37
C LEU A 257 3.27 -12.28 11.67
N LEU A 258 2.91 -13.22 12.55
CA LEU A 258 3.79 -14.32 12.99
C LEU A 258 3.98 -15.39 11.92
N LEU A 259 2.88 -15.85 11.33
CA LEU A 259 2.80 -16.98 10.39
C LEU A 259 2.63 -16.52 8.95
N GLY A 260 2.54 -15.21 8.71
CA GLY A 260 2.18 -14.63 7.41
C GLY A 260 0.70 -14.79 7.08
N ARG A 261 0.33 -14.40 5.85
CA ARG A 261 -1.07 -14.46 5.39
C ARG A 261 -1.61 -15.89 5.43
N PRO A 262 -2.90 -16.09 5.77
CA PRO A 262 -3.53 -17.40 5.67
C PRO A 262 -3.43 -17.96 4.25
N ALA A 263 -3.29 -19.28 4.13
CA ALA A 263 -3.07 -19.93 2.83
C ALA A 263 -4.22 -19.65 1.85
N TRP A 264 -5.45 -19.48 2.33
CA TRP A 264 -6.60 -19.12 1.48
C TRP A 264 -6.50 -17.69 0.92
N VAL A 265 -5.82 -16.77 1.61
CA VAL A 265 -5.50 -15.43 1.10
C VAL A 265 -4.41 -15.52 0.03
N VAL A 266 -3.41 -16.38 0.25
CA VAL A 266 -2.35 -16.64 -0.73
C VAL A 266 -2.93 -17.25 -2.01
N ALA A 267 -3.85 -18.21 -1.89
CA ALA A 267 -4.54 -18.83 -3.03
C ALA A 267 -5.23 -17.79 -3.94
N ARG A 268 -5.85 -16.74 -3.37
CA ARG A 268 -6.46 -15.65 -4.16
C ARG A 268 -5.46 -14.90 -5.02
N ALA A 269 -4.19 -14.78 -4.59
CA ALA A 269 -3.14 -14.17 -5.41
C ALA A 269 -2.78 -15.01 -6.65
N HIS A 270 -3.17 -16.28 -6.67
CA HIS A 270 -3.07 -17.20 -7.82
C HIS A 270 -4.39 -17.27 -8.62
N GLY A 271 -5.37 -16.43 -8.29
CA GLY A 271 -6.69 -16.46 -8.94
C GLY A 271 -7.52 -17.66 -8.51
N LEU A 272 -7.33 -18.18 -7.30
CA LEU A 272 -8.14 -19.28 -6.74
C LEU A 272 -9.06 -18.80 -5.62
N THR A 273 -10.27 -19.35 -5.58
CA THR A 273 -11.24 -19.14 -4.51
C THR A 273 -11.56 -20.47 -3.83
N LEU A 274 -11.44 -20.50 -2.51
CA LEU A 274 -11.88 -21.62 -1.68
C LEU A 274 -13.39 -21.51 -1.45
N ALA A 275 -14.13 -22.56 -1.79
CA ALA A 275 -15.57 -22.66 -1.62
C ALA A 275 -15.97 -24.06 -1.11
N LEU A 276 -17.26 -24.27 -0.88
CA LEU A 276 -17.83 -25.59 -0.67
C LEU A 276 -18.61 -26.02 -1.91
N ASP A 277 -18.46 -27.28 -2.32
CA ASP A 277 -19.25 -27.87 -3.39
C ASP A 277 -20.70 -28.18 -2.94
N GLY A 278 -21.53 -28.69 -3.85
CA GLY A 278 -22.92 -29.06 -3.55
C GLY A 278 -23.09 -30.17 -2.50
N GLN A 279 -22.01 -30.82 -2.08
CA GLN A 279 -21.97 -31.82 -1.01
C GLN A 279 -21.33 -31.27 0.27
N GLY A 280 -21.03 -29.97 0.32
CA GLY A 280 -20.39 -29.33 1.48
C GLY A 280 -18.89 -29.61 1.60
N ARG A 281 -18.23 -30.12 0.55
CA ARG A 281 -16.79 -30.42 0.58
C ARG A 281 -15.98 -29.22 0.07
N PRO A 282 -14.82 -28.91 0.70
CA PRO A 282 -13.95 -27.85 0.22
C PRO A 282 -13.50 -28.09 -1.23
N CYS A 283 -13.62 -27.07 -2.06
CA CYS A 283 -13.17 -27.08 -3.44
C CYS A 283 -12.50 -25.75 -3.81
N LEU A 284 -11.61 -25.79 -4.80
CA LEU A 284 -10.99 -24.61 -5.39
C LEU A 284 -11.60 -24.34 -6.76
N SER A 285 -11.99 -23.10 -6.99
CA SER A 285 -12.41 -22.61 -8.30
C SER A 285 -11.50 -21.46 -8.75
N ALA A 286 -11.34 -21.29 -10.06
CA ALA A 286 -10.77 -20.07 -10.59
C ALA A 286 -11.65 -18.88 -10.17
N GLY A 287 -11.06 -17.88 -9.52
CA GLY A 287 -11.72 -16.63 -9.17
C GLY A 287 -12.14 -15.90 -10.43
N GLN A 288 -13.37 -15.39 -10.43
CA GLN A 288 -13.85 -14.44 -11.46
C GLN A 288 -13.10 -13.13 -11.38
#